data_AF-A0A0F9NDZ1-F1
#
_entry.id   AF-A0A0F9NDZ1-F1
#
_cell.length_a   1.000
_cell.length_b   1.000
_cell.length_c   1.000
_cell.angle_alpha   90.00
_cell.angle_beta   90.00
_cell.angle_gamma   90.00
#
_symmetry.space_group_name_H-M   'P 1'
#
loop_
_entity.id
_entity.type
_entity.pdbx_description
1 polymer ?
#
loop_
_entity_poly.entity_id
_entity_poly.type
_entity_poly.pdbx_seq_one_letter_code
_entity_poly.pdbx_strand_id
1 'polypeptide(L)'
;MRFDQELLLTSDVHLGSYLTRPLEFKQFLDNFIRNDHYQFVKKFVILGDLFELILNDIHVIMNDNEIKQIFNLLREITNMGVELHYILGNHDITFIGDFEEERESFQNTLATYNCNIFHSISQFAIFSFNNGFIPFDNVEEIAQILLEPSREPQYLFLHGHQFDEPLFKPMVQRIWAKKIKNDQILLKQLCNYMKNYSLICYLKNEGKFMLTWEEFKDFYNKIDKSRLSLEEIDELWKFKNYLYFWLLGKKLKRNSFILNSYKYKIFLRAKDFLISNNILNNFSHIIFGHTHIPGFYKPLLSIVNAPIFPVLFNTGTWQQGEYSPYITRLSATSGINIYPVKV
;
A
#
# COMPACT_ATOMS: atom_id res chain seq x y z
N MET A 1 24.32 -6.62 -25.14
CA MET A 1 24.72 -6.92 -23.76
C MET A 1 23.46 -6.85 -22.91
N ARG A 2 23.05 -7.94 -22.25
CA ARG A 2 21.99 -7.86 -21.24
C ARG A 2 22.58 -7.14 -20.04
N PHE A 3 21.98 -6.04 -19.64
CA PHE A 3 22.38 -5.37 -18.41
C PHE A 3 22.01 -6.29 -17.24
N ASP A 4 22.98 -6.63 -16.39
CA ASP A 4 22.74 -7.29 -15.09
C ASP A 4 22.08 -6.31 -14.11
N GLN A 5 20.97 -5.70 -14.53
CA GLN A 5 20.17 -4.81 -13.72
C GLN A 5 19.19 -5.66 -12.91
N GLU A 6 19.41 -5.69 -11.60
CA GLU A 6 18.41 -6.21 -10.67
C GLU A 6 17.48 -5.08 -10.23
N LEU A 7 16.20 -5.44 -10.13
CA LEU A 7 15.17 -4.58 -9.58
C LEU A 7 14.68 -5.19 -8.26
N LEU A 8 14.74 -4.41 -7.19
CA LEU A 8 14.28 -4.79 -5.86
C LEU A 8 12.91 -4.19 -5.58
N LEU A 9 12.02 -4.96 -4.98
CA LEU A 9 10.62 -4.57 -4.73
C LEU A 9 10.27 -4.76 -3.26
N THR A 10 9.56 -3.78 -2.71
CA THR A 10 8.87 -3.84 -1.41
C THR A 10 7.48 -3.19 -1.52
N SER A 11 6.61 -3.39 -0.54
CA SER A 11 5.26 -2.82 -0.46
C SER A 11 4.85 -2.69 1.02
N ASP A 12 3.67 -2.13 1.29
CA ASP A 12 2.97 -2.18 2.60
C ASP A 12 3.87 -1.89 3.81
N VAL A 13 4.57 -0.75 3.78
CA VAL A 13 5.43 -0.31 4.90
C VAL A 13 4.61 0.41 5.98
N HIS A 14 3.66 1.25 5.57
CA HIS A 14 2.72 2.00 6.41
C HIS A 14 3.36 2.91 7.49
N LEU A 15 4.46 3.59 7.17
CA LEU A 15 5.11 4.53 8.09
C LEU A 15 4.09 5.49 8.73
N GLY A 16 4.11 5.56 10.06
CA GLY A 16 3.12 6.27 10.87
C GLY A 16 2.07 5.35 11.54
N SER A 17 1.89 4.13 11.05
CA SER A 17 1.03 3.16 11.74
C SER A 17 1.70 2.64 13.01
N TYR A 18 0.93 2.50 14.10
CA TYR A 18 1.40 1.81 15.31
C TYR A 18 1.65 0.31 15.07
N LEU A 19 1.12 -0.23 13.97
CA LEU A 19 1.38 -1.60 13.55
C LEU A 19 2.63 -1.71 12.70
N THR A 20 3.26 -0.64 12.24
CA THR A 20 4.46 -0.76 11.42
C THR A 20 5.64 -1.31 12.24
N ARG A 21 6.57 -1.96 11.55
CA ARG A 21 7.84 -2.44 12.08
C ARG A 21 8.99 -1.55 11.56
N PRO A 22 9.05 -0.28 12.00
CA PRO A 22 9.98 0.69 11.42
C PRO A 22 11.45 0.29 11.67
N LEU A 23 11.74 -0.29 12.83
CA LEU A 23 13.08 -0.79 13.15
C LEU A 23 13.53 -1.90 12.18
N GLU A 24 12.65 -2.85 11.88
CA GLU A 24 12.96 -3.96 10.96
C GLU A 24 13.18 -3.47 9.54
N PHE A 25 12.35 -2.52 9.09
CA PHE A 25 12.54 -1.88 7.79
C PHE A 25 13.85 -1.09 7.73
N LYS A 26 14.17 -0.34 8.78
CA LYS A 26 15.44 0.39 8.91
C LYS A 26 16.65 -0.55 8.88
N GLN A 27 16.60 -1.65 9.62
CA GLN A 27 17.66 -2.68 9.63
C GLN A 27 17.84 -3.32 8.25
N PHE A 28 16.75 -3.57 7.54
CA PHE A 28 16.80 -4.03 6.16
C PHE A 28 17.50 -3.01 5.23
N LEU A 29 17.18 -1.72 5.33
CA LEU A 29 17.84 -0.67 4.53
C LEU A 29 19.33 -0.54 4.87
N ASP A 30 19.70 -0.61 6.15
CA ASP A 30 21.10 -0.61 6.58
C ASP A 30 21.87 -1.83 6.05
N ASN A 31 21.26 -3.03 6.11
CA ASN A 31 21.83 -4.23 5.50
C ASN A 31 21.91 -4.11 3.97
N PHE A 32 20.93 -3.48 3.30
CA PHE A 32 21.00 -3.23 1.86
C PHE A 32 22.26 -2.44 1.49
N ILE A 33 22.58 -1.39 2.25
CA ILE A 33 23.75 -0.53 2.00
C ILE A 33 25.06 -1.29 2.22
N ARG A 34 25.13 -2.11 3.27
CA ARG A 34 26.39 -2.76 3.71
C ARG A 34 26.70 -4.09 3.04
N ASN A 35 25.74 -4.69 2.34
CA ASN A 35 25.82 -6.07 1.89
C ASN A 35 26.04 -6.16 0.37
N ASP A 36 27.17 -6.73 -0.03
CA ASP A 36 27.58 -6.90 -1.43
C ASP A 36 26.58 -7.68 -2.28
N HIS A 37 25.65 -8.43 -1.67
CA HIS A 37 24.56 -9.09 -2.37
C HIS A 37 23.59 -8.10 -3.05
N TYR A 38 23.63 -6.80 -2.75
CA TYR A 38 22.77 -5.78 -3.36
C TYR A 38 23.49 -4.88 -4.37
N GLN A 39 24.79 -5.06 -4.63
CA GLN A 39 25.57 -4.19 -5.52
C GLN A 39 25.05 -4.12 -6.97
N PHE A 40 24.34 -5.15 -7.42
CA PHE A 40 23.74 -5.25 -8.76
C PHE A 40 22.34 -4.63 -8.85
N VAL A 41 21.75 -4.25 -7.71
CA VAL A 41 20.46 -3.56 -7.69
C VAL A 41 20.66 -2.15 -8.22
N LYS A 42 19.97 -1.82 -9.32
CA LYS A 42 19.98 -0.47 -9.90
C LYS A 42 18.68 0.28 -9.69
N LYS A 43 17.61 -0.44 -9.36
CA LYS A 43 16.28 0.12 -9.11
C LYS A 43 15.70 -0.48 -7.85
N PHE A 44 15.20 0.37 -6.97
CA PHE A 44 14.44 -0.02 -5.81
C PHE A 44 13.02 0.56 -5.95
N VAL A 45 12.04 -0.32 -6.06
CA VAL A 45 10.63 0.04 -6.28
C VAL A 45 9.84 -0.21 -5.00
N ILE A 46 9.22 0.85 -4.49
CA ILE A 46 8.23 0.78 -3.42
C ILE A 46 6.85 0.73 -4.08
N LEU A 47 6.16 -0.39 -3.93
CA LEU A 47 4.84 -0.64 -4.48
C LEU A 47 3.77 -0.25 -3.47
N GLY A 48 3.54 1.04 -3.30
CA GLY A 48 2.44 1.59 -2.49
C GLY A 48 2.51 1.32 -1.00
N ASP A 49 1.65 2.04 -0.30
CA ASP A 49 1.44 2.03 1.13
C ASP A 49 2.77 2.21 1.89
N LEU A 50 3.61 3.14 1.44
CA LEU A 50 4.79 3.54 2.20
C LEU A 50 4.37 4.29 3.47
N PHE A 51 3.35 5.13 3.36
CA PHE A 51 2.84 5.95 4.43
C PHE A 51 1.48 5.46 4.90
N GLU A 52 1.17 5.76 6.15
CA GLU A 52 -0.15 5.55 6.71
C GLU A 52 -0.88 6.90 6.82
N LEU A 53 -1.16 7.54 5.68
CA LEU A 53 -1.90 8.81 5.66
C LEU A 53 -3.40 8.62 5.96
N ILE A 54 -3.88 7.37 5.93
CA ILE A 54 -5.21 7.05 6.48
C ILE A 54 -5.21 7.24 7.98
N LEU A 55 -4.08 7.01 8.67
CA LEU A 55 -3.99 7.09 10.15
C LEU A 55 -3.17 8.27 10.70
N ASN A 56 -2.45 9.01 9.87
CA ASN A 56 -1.74 10.20 10.33
C ASN A 56 -1.72 11.32 9.30
N ASP A 57 -1.46 12.52 9.80
CA ASP A 57 -1.05 13.63 8.95
C ASP A 57 0.42 13.44 8.55
N ILE A 58 0.77 13.73 7.31
CA ILE A 58 2.14 13.64 6.83
C ILE A 58 3.11 14.50 7.65
N HIS A 59 2.70 15.66 8.18
CA HIS A 59 3.50 16.45 9.11
C HIS A 59 3.80 15.68 10.41
N VAL A 60 2.86 14.87 10.91
CA VAL A 60 3.09 14.05 12.11
C VAL A 60 4.09 12.94 11.80
N ILE A 61 3.88 12.24 10.68
CA ILE A 61 4.78 11.17 10.21
C ILE A 61 6.20 11.71 10.01
N MET A 62 6.33 12.82 9.28
CA MET A 62 7.63 13.37 8.91
C MET A 62 8.36 14.04 10.06
N ASN A 63 7.70 14.31 11.19
CA ASN A 63 8.36 14.79 12.40
C ASN A 63 8.90 13.68 13.29
N ASP A 64 8.54 12.43 13.03
CA ASP A 64 9.08 11.27 13.75
C ASP A 64 10.57 11.05 13.42
N ASN A 65 11.40 10.91 14.44
CA ASN A 65 12.84 10.77 14.28
C ASN A 65 13.26 9.43 13.66
N GLU A 66 12.54 8.35 13.93
CA GLU A 66 12.82 7.03 13.35
C GLU A 66 12.49 7.05 11.85
N ILE A 67 11.37 7.66 11.48
CA ILE A 67 10.99 7.83 10.07
C ILE A 67 11.99 8.71 9.31
N LYS A 68 12.46 9.81 9.91
CA LYS A 68 13.53 10.62 9.32
C LYS A 68 14.80 9.80 9.06
N GLN A 69 15.16 8.89 9.97
CA GLN A 69 16.32 8.00 9.77
C GLN A 69 16.09 7.02 8.61
N ILE A 70 14.88 6.49 8.44
CA ILE A 70 14.53 5.66 7.28
C ILE A 70 14.73 6.45 5.98
N PHE A 71 14.27 7.71 5.91
CA PHE A 71 14.48 8.57 4.74
C PHE A 71 15.95 8.91 4.48
N ASN A 72 16.76 9.04 5.53
CA ASN A 72 18.22 9.22 5.37
C ASN A 72 18.88 7.98 4.77
N LEU A 73 18.49 6.77 5.18
CA LEU A 73 19.00 5.54 4.59
C LEU A 73 18.55 5.38 3.13
N LEU A 74 17.29 5.68 2.82
CA LEU A 74 16.82 5.69 1.43
C LEU A 74 17.60 6.70 0.57
N ARG A 75 17.92 7.87 1.12
CA ARG A 75 18.77 8.86 0.44
C ARG A 75 20.19 8.32 0.21
N GLU A 76 20.78 7.64 1.19
CA GLU A 76 22.08 7.00 1.04
C GLU A 76 22.06 5.98 -0.11
N ILE A 77 21.01 5.15 -0.18
CA ILE A 77 20.77 4.22 -1.30
C ILE A 77 20.73 4.97 -2.64
N THR A 78 20.03 6.11 -2.71
CA THR A 78 20.02 6.93 -3.94
C THR A 78 21.39 7.52 -4.29
N ASN A 79 22.18 7.93 -3.29
CA ASN A 79 23.54 8.45 -3.50
C ASN A 79 24.51 7.37 -4.02
N MET A 80 24.22 6.09 -3.80
CA MET A 80 24.96 4.96 -4.38
C MET A 80 24.61 4.71 -5.86
N GLY A 81 23.71 5.51 -6.45
CA GLY A 81 23.28 5.38 -7.84
C GLY A 81 22.13 4.40 -8.05
N VAL A 82 21.37 4.06 -6.99
CA VAL A 82 20.15 3.27 -7.10
C VAL A 82 18.96 4.20 -7.32
N GLU A 83 18.19 3.96 -8.38
CA GLU A 83 16.98 4.72 -8.65
C GLU A 83 15.83 4.25 -7.74
N LEU A 84 15.26 5.17 -6.97
CA LEU A 84 14.12 4.88 -6.10
C LEU A 84 12.82 5.24 -6.81
N HIS A 85 11.99 4.26 -7.15
CA HIS A 85 10.70 4.47 -7.79
C HIS A 85 9.58 4.17 -6.80
N TYR A 86 8.52 4.97 -6.84
CA TYR A 86 7.41 4.84 -5.93
C TYR A 86 6.07 4.81 -6.66
N ILE A 87 5.36 3.69 -6.55
CA ILE A 87 4.00 3.54 -7.05
C ILE A 87 3.05 3.86 -5.90
N LEU A 88 2.13 4.81 -6.05
CA LEU A 88 1.26 5.22 -4.95
C LEU A 88 0.25 4.12 -4.57
N GLY A 89 0.00 3.98 -3.27
CA GLY A 89 -1.01 3.11 -2.69
C GLY A 89 -2.23 3.86 -2.14
N ASN A 90 -3.25 3.13 -1.66
CA ASN A 90 -4.47 3.73 -1.11
C ASN A 90 -4.24 4.41 0.25
N HIS A 91 -3.13 4.11 0.93
CA HIS A 91 -2.77 4.76 2.18
C HIS A 91 -1.93 6.03 1.99
N ASP A 92 -1.49 6.32 0.77
CA ASP A 92 -0.50 7.37 0.50
C ASP A 92 -1.09 8.69 0.02
N ILE A 93 -2.28 8.68 -0.59
CA ILE A 93 -3.02 9.87 -1.01
C ILE A 93 -4.54 9.68 -0.78
N THR A 94 -5.30 10.77 -0.79
CA THR A 94 -6.73 10.78 -0.39
C THR A 94 -7.69 10.35 -1.50
N PHE A 95 -7.28 10.46 -2.75
CA PHE A 95 -7.97 10.28 -4.04
C PHE A 95 -9.36 10.94 -4.13
N ILE A 96 -9.57 12.06 -3.43
CA ILE A 96 -10.83 12.83 -3.48
C ILE A 96 -10.81 13.74 -4.71
N GLY A 97 -9.62 14.16 -5.17
CA GLY A 97 -9.42 14.98 -6.35
C GLY A 97 -8.88 14.21 -7.56
N ASP A 98 -8.43 14.97 -8.55
CA ASP A 98 -7.69 14.46 -9.70
C ASP A 98 -6.33 13.86 -9.27
N PHE A 99 -5.91 12.77 -9.91
CA PHE A 99 -4.69 12.07 -9.52
C PHE A 99 -3.43 12.93 -9.72
N GLU A 100 -3.37 13.69 -10.82
CA GLU A 100 -2.20 14.52 -11.11
C GLU A 100 -2.03 15.59 -10.03
N GLU A 101 -3.13 16.25 -9.65
CA GLU A 101 -3.16 17.26 -8.58
C GLU A 101 -2.72 16.66 -7.23
N GLU A 102 -3.25 15.48 -6.88
CA GLU A 102 -2.90 14.84 -5.61
C GLU A 102 -1.46 14.37 -5.57
N ARG A 103 -0.95 13.83 -6.67
CA ARG A 103 0.45 13.43 -6.81
C ARG A 103 1.37 14.64 -6.69
N GLU A 104 1.05 15.74 -7.37
CA GLU A 104 1.84 16.97 -7.30
C GLU A 104 1.85 17.53 -5.87
N SER A 105 0.68 17.59 -5.22
CA SER A 105 0.55 18.01 -3.83
C SER A 105 1.37 17.13 -2.87
N PHE A 106 1.34 15.81 -3.09
CA PHE A 106 2.12 14.85 -2.34
C PHE A 106 3.63 15.05 -2.54
N GLN A 107 4.10 15.24 -3.78
CA GLN A 107 5.49 15.55 -4.10
C GLN A 107 5.98 16.85 -3.44
N ASN A 108 5.19 17.92 -3.53
CA ASN A 108 5.48 19.20 -2.90
C ASN A 108 5.58 19.07 -1.37
N THR A 109 4.73 18.23 -0.80
CA THR A 109 4.78 17.93 0.62
C THR A 109 6.07 17.19 0.99
N LEU A 110 6.45 16.15 0.24
CA LEU A 110 7.73 15.47 0.46
C LEU A 110 8.92 16.43 0.32
N ALA A 111 8.91 17.35 -0.64
CA ALA A 111 9.96 18.34 -0.81
C ALA A 111 10.11 19.26 0.40
N THR A 112 8.98 19.67 1.01
CA THR A 112 8.96 20.50 2.23
C THR A 112 9.72 19.85 3.40
N TYR A 113 9.65 18.52 3.52
CA TYR A 113 10.37 17.76 4.55
C TYR A 113 11.75 17.25 4.09
N ASN A 114 12.25 17.72 2.95
CA ASN A 114 13.48 17.20 2.34
C ASN A 114 13.41 15.66 2.21
N CYS A 115 12.29 15.15 1.70
CA CYS A 115 12.03 13.73 1.44
C CYS A 115 11.72 13.46 -0.04
N ASN A 116 11.98 14.44 -0.92
CA ASN A 116 11.88 14.27 -2.36
C ASN A 116 13.11 13.51 -2.91
N ILE A 117 13.18 12.22 -2.60
CA ILE A 117 14.29 11.32 -2.96
C ILE A 117 13.90 10.33 -4.07
N PHE A 118 12.66 10.36 -4.51
CA PHE A 118 12.14 9.43 -5.51
C PHE A 118 12.54 9.91 -6.90
N HIS A 119 13.13 9.01 -7.69
CA HIS A 119 13.37 9.21 -9.10
C HIS A 119 12.04 9.35 -9.88
N SER A 120 11.02 8.58 -9.50
CA SER A 120 9.67 8.74 -10.02
C SER A 120 8.61 8.42 -8.97
N ILE A 121 7.48 9.13 -9.05
CA ILE A 121 6.24 8.81 -8.33
C ILE A 121 5.15 8.66 -9.39
N SER A 122 4.47 7.51 -9.42
CA SER A 122 3.48 7.21 -10.46
C SER A 122 2.32 6.34 -9.96
N GLN A 123 1.28 6.19 -10.79
CA GLN A 123 0.18 5.28 -10.51
C GLN A 123 0.50 3.83 -10.92
N PHE A 124 1.29 3.65 -11.97
CA PHE A 124 1.64 2.35 -12.52
C PHE A 124 3.10 2.35 -12.98
N ALA A 125 3.61 1.15 -13.31
CA ALA A 125 4.85 1.02 -14.05
C ALA A 125 4.89 -0.25 -14.89
N ILE A 126 5.68 -0.22 -15.97
CA ILE A 126 6.04 -1.39 -16.76
C ILE A 126 7.53 -1.65 -16.62
N PHE A 127 7.93 -2.91 -16.58
CA PHE A 127 9.33 -3.30 -16.68
C PHE A 127 9.52 -4.36 -17.76
N SER A 128 10.62 -4.22 -18.49
CA SER A 128 11.22 -5.30 -19.26
C SER A 128 12.73 -5.13 -19.26
N PHE A 129 13.47 -6.21 -19.46
CA PHE A 129 14.94 -6.13 -19.43
C PHE A 129 15.52 -5.30 -20.59
N ASN A 130 14.79 -5.18 -21.70
CA ASN A 130 15.20 -4.36 -22.84
C ASN A 130 14.79 -2.88 -22.70
N ASN A 131 13.57 -2.60 -22.23
CA ASN A 131 13.05 -1.23 -22.19
C ASN A 131 13.25 -0.55 -20.82
N GLY A 132 13.76 -1.29 -19.82
CA GLY A 132 13.92 -0.78 -18.47
C GLY A 132 12.59 -0.62 -17.73
N PHE A 133 12.59 0.26 -16.72
CA PHE A 133 11.42 0.58 -15.89
C PHE A 133 10.81 1.88 -16.39
N ILE A 134 9.52 1.84 -16.73
CA ILE A 134 8.78 2.95 -17.32
C ILE A 134 7.59 3.26 -16.40
N PRO A 135 7.65 4.31 -15.57
CA PRO A 135 6.52 4.78 -14.78
C PRO A 135 5.50 5.50 -15.67
N PHE A 136 4.21 5.39 -15.34
CA PHE A 136 3.13 6.10 -16.03
C PHE A 136 1.90 6.24 -15.13
N ASP A 137 1.01 7.16 -15.49
CA ASP A 137 -0.11 7.56 -14.64
C ASP A 137 -1.46 7.19 -15.25
N ASN A 138 -1.60 7.23 -16.58
CA ASN A 138 -2.82 6.81 -17.26
C ASN A 138 -2.61 5.47 -18.00
N VAL A 139 -3.52 4.53 -17.80
CA VAL A 139 -3.50 3.22 -18.47
C VAL A 139 -3.60 3.34 -19.98
N GLU A 140 -4.21 4.39 -20.52
CA GLU A 140 -4.25 4.65 -21.95
C GLU A 140 -2.84 4.86 -22.54
N GLU A 141 -1.86 5.27 -21.72
CA GLU A 141 -0.45 5.39 -22.13
C GLU A 141 0.19 4.03 -22.41
N ILE A 142 -0.36 2.93 -21.86
CA ILE A 142 0.17 1.58 -22.08
C ILE A 142 0.24 1.23 -23.57
N ALA A 143 -0.77 1.64 -24.35
CA ALA A 143 -0.77 1.39 -25.79
C ALA A 143 0.35 2.15 -26.53
N GLN A 144 0.83 3.26 -25.99
CA GLN A 144 1.94 4.05 -26.53
C GLN A 144 3.29 3.53 -26.04
N ILE A 145 3.34 3.02 -24.81
CA ILE A 145 4.55 2.46 -24.17
C ILE A 145 4.89 1.08 -24.73
N LEU A 146 3.87 0.26 -24.99
CA LEU A 146 4.03 -1.09 -25.50
C LEU A 146 4.04 -1.08 -27.02
N LEU A 147 5.24 -0.90 -27.57
CA LEU A 147 5.40 -0.77 -29.01
C LEU A 147 5.17 -2.10 -29.75
N GLU A 148 5.53 -3.26 -29.18
CA GLU A 148 5.28 -4.58 -29.81
C GLU A 148 5.24 -5.73 -28.79
N PRO A 149 4.56 -6.86 -29.12
CA PRO A 149 4.67 -8.11 -28.37
C PRO A 149 6.13 -8.55 -28.25
N SER A 150 6.67 -8.56 -27.03
CA SER A 150 8.04 -9.00 -26.77
C SER A 150 8.09 -10.51 -26.49
N ARG A 151 9.16 -11.15 -26.95
CA ARG A 151 9.51 -12.52 -26.51
C ARG A 151 10.04 -12.55 -25.07
N GLU A 152 10.43 -11.40 -24.53
CA GLU A 152 10.91 -11.29 -23.16
C GLU A 152 9.76 -11.04 -22.18
N PRO A 153 9.91 -11.50 -20.91
CA PRO A 153 8.95 -11.20 -19.87
C PRO A 153 8.72 -9.69 -19.70
N GLN A 154 7.47 -9.26 -19.88
CA GLN A 154 7.00 -7.92 -19.52
C GLN A 154 6.22 -7.98 -18.21
N TYR A 155 6.51 -7.05 -17.31
CA TYR A 155 5.94 -6.98 -15.96
C TYR A 155 5.11 -5.70 -15.83
N LEU A 156 3.88 -5.82 -15.36
CA LEU A 156 3.05 -4.70 -14.96
C LEU A 156 3.07 -4.58 -13.43
N PHE A 157 3.40 -3.40 -12.91
CA PHE A 157 3.38 -3.11 -11.48
C PHE A 157 2.20 -2.20 -11.16
N LEU A 158 1.48 -2.57 -10.11
CA LEU A 158 0.35 -1.79 -9.62
C LEU A 158 0.11 -2.10 -8.14
N HIS A 159 -0.51 -1.16 -7.42
CA HIS A 159 -0.77 -1.38 -6.00
C HIS A 159 -2.05 -2.21 -5.79
N GLY A 160 -3.15 -1.82 -6.43
CA GLY A 160 -4.48 -2.43 -6.26
C GLY A 160 -5.55 -1.39 -5.95
N HIS A 161 -5.16 -0.24 -5.40
CA HIS A 161 -6.07 0.85 -5.04
C HIS A 161 -6.85 1.41 -6.25
N GLN A 162 -6.27 1.33 -7.44
CA GLN A 162 -6.88 1.75 -8.70
C GLN A 162 -8.19 1.00 -8.99
N PHE A 163 -8.40 -0.12 -8.30
CA PHE A 163 -9.55 -1.00 -8.43
C PHE A 163 -10.40 -1.06 -7.16
N ASP A 164 -10.03 -0.31 -6.12
CA ASP A 164 -10.82 -0.21 -4.90
C ASP A 164 -12.07 0.63 -5.16
N GLU A 165 -13.19 0.19 -4.59
CA GLU A 165 -14.43 0.94 -4.71
C GLU A 165 -14.31 2.25 -3.91
N PRO A 166 -14.70 3.42 -4.47
CA PRO A 166 -14.71 4.70 -3.74
C PRO A 166 -15.50 4.66 -2.42
N LEU A 167 -16.44 3.71 -2.32
CA LEU A 167 -17.26 3.44 -1.15
C LEU A 167 -16.50 2.82 0.04
N PHE A 168 -15.32 2.22 -0.19
CA PHE A 168 -14.52 1.56 0.86
C PHE A 168 -13.43 2.44 1.45
N LYS A 169 -13.26 3.67 0.97
CA LYS A 169 -12.38 4.65 1.60
C LYS A 169 -12.78 4.80 3.08
N PRO A 170 -11.89 4.47 4.03
CA PRO A 170 -12.23 4.47 5.44
C PRO A 170 -12.87 5.79 5.80
N MET A 171 -13.99 5.76 6.52
CA MET A 171 -14.63 6.98 6.97
C MET A 171 -13.69 7.88 7.79
N VAL A 172 -12.66 7.26 8.40
CA VAL A 172 -11.46 7.93 8.92
C VAL A 172 -10.94 8.99 7.93
N GLN A 173 -10.68 8.61 6.67
CA GLN A 173 -10.20 9.50 5.61
C GLN A 173 -11.19 10.61 5.31
N ARG A 174 -12.51 10.40 5.35
CA ARG A 174 -13.48 11.49 5.14
C ARG A 174 -13.47 12.49 6.29
N ILE A 175 -13.42 12.00 7.54
CA ILE A 175 -13.32 12.85 8.73
C ILE A 175 -12.00 13.63 8.73
N TRP A 176 -10.97 13.09 8.09
CA TRP A 176 -9.63 13.68 8.10
C TRP A 176 -9.31 14.50 6.87
N ALA A 177 -9.87 14.18 5.71
CA ALA A 177 -9.88 15.05 4.54
C ALA A 177 -10.74 16.30 4.79
N LYS A 178 -11.76 16.20 5.64
CA LYS A 178 -12.43 17.37 6.23
C LYS A 178 -11.50 18.21 7.13
N LYS A 179 -10.24 17.80 7.37
CA LYS A 179 -9.30 18.44 8.30
C LYS A 179 -7.99 18.87 7.64
N ILE A 180 -8.02 20.09 7.11
CA ILE A 180 -7.11 21.13 7.59
C ILE A 180 -7.96 22.40 7.85
N LYS A 181 -8.72 22.37 8.94
CA LYS A 181 -9.08 23.58 9.69
C LYS A 181 -8.57 23.40 11.11
N ASN A 182 -7.88 24.41 11.63
CA ASN A 182 -7.13 24.35 12.90
C ASN A 182 -8.00 24.09 14.15
N ASP A 183 -9.32 24.09 14.03
CA ASP A 183 -10.28 24.08 15.14
C ASP A 183 -10.87 22.70 15.47
N GLN A 184 -10.81 21.71 14.58
CA GLN A 184 -11.47 20.40 14.77
C GLN A 184 -10.57 19.30 15.40
N ILE A 185 -9.63 19.67 16.28
CA ILE A 185 -8.68 18.73 16.91
C ILE A 185 -9.41 17.65 17.74
N LEU A 186 -10.48 18.04 18.45
CA LEU A 186 -11.19 17.18 19.40
C LEU A 186 -11.85 15.95 18.72
N LEU A 187 -12.55 16.13 17.59
CA LEU A 187 -13.16 15.01 16.87
C LEU A 187 -12.10 13.99 16.40
N LYS A 188 -10.88 14.44 16.08
CA LYS A 188 -9.78 13.55 15.60
C LYS A 188 -9.31 12.68 16.75
N GLN A 189 -9.04 13.30 17.90
CA GLN A 189 -8.64 12.61 19.11
C GLN A 189 -9.70 11.59 19.54
N LEU A 190 -10.99 11.95 19.47
CA LEU A 190 -12.08 11.04 19.78
C LEU A 190 -12.17 9.85 18.81
N CYS A 191 -12.03 10.07 17.51
CA CYS A 191 -12.03 8.97 16.53
C CYS A 191 -10.84 8.01 16.75
N ASN A 192 -9.63 8.55 16.99
CA ASN A 192 -8.46 7.75 17.31
C ASN A 192 -8.66 6.95 18.60
N TYR A 193 -9.19 7.60 19.64
CA TYR A 193 -9.48 6.97 20.91
C TYR A 193 -10.51 5.84 20.76
N MET A 194 -11.61 6.08 20.03
CA MET A 194 -12.61 5.05 19.71
C MET A 194 -12.02 3.87 18.95
N LYS A 195 -11.18 4.12 17.93
CA LYS A 195 -10.54 3.06 17.16
C LYS A 195 -9.65 2.19 18.06
N ASN A 196 -8.80 2.82 18.88
CA ASN A 196 -7.90 2.11 19.79
C ASN A 196 -8.69 1.33 20.84
N TYR A 197 -9.74 1.93 21.42
CA TYR A 197 -10.59 1.24 22.39
C TYR A 197 -11.32 0.04 21.77
N SER A 198 -11.81 0.17 20.53
CA SER A 198 -12.42 -0.93 19.77
C SER A 198 -11.44 -2.09 19.56
N LEU A 199 -10.18 -1.80 19.24
CA LEU A 199 -9.12 -2.80 19.13
C LEU A 199 -8.81 -3.47 20.48
N ILE A 200 -8.71 -2.70 21.56
CA ILE A 200 -8.48 -3.24 22.91
C ILE A 200 -9.62 -4.19 23.30
N CYS A 201 -10.87 -3.79 23.07
CA CYS A 201 -12.04 -4.65 23.28
C CYS A 201 -11.92 -5.94 22.46
N TYR A 202 -11.50 -5.83 21.19
CA TYR A 202 -11.34 -6.99 20.32
C TYR A 202 -10.30 -7.98 20.85
N LEU A 203 -9.14 -7.48 21.28
CA LEU A 203 -8.06 -8.30 21.83
C LEU A 203 -8.47 -8.93 23.16
N LYS A 204 -9.05 -8.14 24.08
CA LYS A 204 -9.52 -8.59 25.40
C LYS A 204 -10.58 -9.69 25.28
N ASN A 205 -11.47 -9.59 24.29
CA ASN A 205 -12.51 -10.58 24.05
C ASN A 205 -12.06 -11.71 23.11
N GLU A 206 -10.74 -11.90 22.92
CA GLU A 206 -10.16 -12.97 22.10
C GLU A 206 -10.69 -13.00 20.65
N GLY A 207 -11.06 -11.84 20.12
CA GLY A 207 -11.66 -11.66 18.81
C GLY A 207 -13.14 -12.07 18.70
N LYS A 208 -13.86 -12.27 19.82
CA LYS A 208 -15.30 -12.53 19.84
C LYS A 208 -16.07 -11.26 19.54
N PHE A 209 -16.59 -11.16 18.32
CA PHE A 209 -17.26 -9.97 17.78
C PHE A 209 -18.38 -9.39 18.67
N MET A 210 -19.36 -10.21 19.08
CA MET A 210 -20.53 -9.67 19.81
C MET A 210 -20.12 -9.06 21.15
N LEU A 211 -19.26 -9.74 21.91
CA LEU A 211 -18.74 -9.24 23.18
C LEU A 211 -17.94 -7.94 22.98
N THR A 212 -17.09 -7.93 21.97
CA THR A 212 -16.30 -6.75 21.58
C THR A 212 -17.19 -5.55 21.25
N TRP A 213 -18.25 -5.79 20.47
CA TRP A 213 -19.13 -4.73 20.00
C TRP A 213 -20.00 -4.14 21.11
N GLU A 214 -20.57 -4.97 21.98
CA GLU A 214 -21.35 -4.47 23.11
C GLU A 214 -20.47 -3.66 24.08
N GLU A 215 -19.26 -4.12 24.40
CA GLU A 215 -18.31 -3.35 25.23
C GLU A 215 -17.94 -2.01 24.59
N PHE A 216 -17.64 -2.00 23.29
CA PHE A 216 -17.35 -0.77 22.56
C PHE A 216 -18.56 0.18 22.49
N LYS A 217 -19.77 -0.34 22.30
CA LYS A 217 -21.01 0.44 22.22
C LYS A 217 -21.34 1.11 23.54
N ASP A 218 -21.16 0.40 24.66
CA ASP A 218 -21.31 0.94 26.01
C ASP A 218 -20.33 2.09 26.24
N PHE A 219 -19.07 1.90 25.82
CA PHE A 219 -18.07 2.96 25.85
C PHE A 219 -18.46 4.16 25.00
N TYR A 220 -18.88 3.96 23.74
CA TYR A 220 -19.31 5.04 22.84
C TYR A 220 -20.43 5.90 23.44
N ASN A 221 -21.40 5.26 24.10
CA ASN A 221 -22.51 5.94 24.75
C ASN A 221 -22.06 6.82 25.92
N LYS A 222 -20.94 6.48 26.58
CA LYS A 222 -20.34 7.25 27.69
C LYS A 222 -19.45 8.41 27.26
N ILE A 223 -19.03 8.47 25.99
CA ILE A 223 -18.23 9.59 25.48
C ILE A 223 -19.04 10.88 25.59
N ASP A 224 -18.47 11.88 26.27
CA ASP A 224 -19.01 13.25 26.27
C ASP A 224 -18.87 13.86 24.86
N LYS A 225 -20.00 14.24 24.29
CA LYS A 225 -20.13 14.83 22.94
C LYS A 225 -20.56 16.29 23.01
N SER A 226 -20.69 16.88 24.20
CA SER A 226 -21.21 18.23 24.42
C SER A 226 -20.38 19.32 23.73
N ARG A 227 -19.09 19.05 23.50
CA ARG A 227 -18.14 19.98 22.86
C ARG A 227 -18.03 19.80 21.34
N LEU A 228 -18.82 18.90 20.76
CA LEU A 228 -18.85 18.67 19.31
C LEU A 228 -20.03 19.41 18.69
N SER A 229 -19.82 19.94 17.48
CA SER A 229 -20.92 20.44 16.65
C SER A 229 -21.83 19.31 16.16
N LEU A 230 -23.04 19.64 15.70
CA LEU A 230 -23.98 18.64 15.16
C LEU A 230 -23.40 17.88 13.96
N GLU A 231 -22.63 18.55 13.10
CA GLU A 231 -21.96 17.89 11.96
C GLU A 231 -20.89 16.91 12.46
N GLU A 232 -20.09 17.30 13.47
CA GLU A 232 -19.07 16.41 14.05
C GLU A 232 -19.70 15.21 14.77
N ILE A 233 -20.87 15.37 15.38
CA ILE A 233 -21.62 14.27 15.99
C ILE A 233 -22.11 13.28 14.92
N ASP A 234 -22.62 13.78 13.78
CA ASP A 234 -23.02 12.93 12.65
C ASP A 234 -21.82 12.17 12.08
N GLU A 235 -20.68 12.83 11.88
CA GLU A 235 -19.43 12.16 11.48
C GLU A 235 -18.97 11.12 12.50
N LEU A 236 -19.03 11.42 13.80
CA LEU A 236 -18.71 10.45 14.86
C LEU A 236 -19.67 9.24 14.84
N TRP A 237 -20.95 9.46 14.54
CA TRP A 237 -21.95 8.39 14.42
C TRP A 237 -21.65 7.48 13.23
N LYS A 238 -21.40 8.02 12.03
CA LYS A 238 -21.06 7.13 10.91
C LYS A 238 -19.67 6.47 11.13
N PHE A 239 -18.74 7.09 11.87
CA PHE A 239 -17.47 6.47 12.27
C PHE A 239 -17.67 5.25 13.18
N LYS A 240 -18.61 5.35 14.13
CA LYS A 240 -19.03 4.21 14.97
C LYS A 240 -19.55 3.06 14.09
N ASN A 241 -20.37 3.35 13.08
CA ASN A 241 -20.87 2.34 12.15
C ASN A 241 -19.74 1.74 11.30
N TYR A 242 -18.76 2.52 10.88
CA TYR A 242 -17.56 2.01 10.23
C TYR A 242 -16.83 1.00 11.13
N LEU A 243 -16.64 1.31 12.42
CA LEU A 243 -15.99 0.38 13.37
C LEU A 243 -16.77 -0.92 13.58
N TYR A 244 -18.11 -0.86 13.54
CA TYR A 244 -18.95 -2.07 13.54
C TYR A 244 -18.62 -2.99 12.36
N PHE A 245 -18.64 -2.45 11.15
CA PHE A 245 -18.37 -3.23 9.94
C PHE A 245 -16.91 -3.70 9.89
N TRP A 246 -15.97 -2.92 10.40
CA TRP A 246 -14.58 -3.33 10.54
C TRP A 246 -14.39 -4.52 11.48
N LEU A 247 -15.00 -4.48 12.67
CA LEU A 247 -14.98 -5.60 13.62
C LEU A 247 -15.68 -6.85 13.06
N LEU A 248 -16.80 -6.65 12.37
CA LEU A 248 -17.52 -7.73 11.69
C LEU A 248 -16.65 -8.35 10.60
N GLY A 249 -15.94 -7.52 9.83
CA GLY A 249 -14.94 -7.93 8.84
C GLY A 249 -13.82 -8.76 9.46
N LYS A 250 -13.30 -8.41 10.64
CA LYS A 250 -12.27 -9.20 11.34
C LYS A 250 -12.79 -10.58 11.78
N LYS A 251 -14.02 -10.67 12.29
CA LYS A 251 -14.70 -11.95 12.58
C LYS A 251 -14.78 -12.83 11.33
N LEU A 252 -15.17 -12.21 10.22
CA LEU A 252 -15.33 -12.83 8.92
C LEU A 252 -13.99 -13.26 8.30
N LYS A 253 -12.91 -12.49 8.48
CA LYS A 253 -11.54 -12.85 8.06
C LYS A 253 -10.96 -14.03 8.84
N ARG A 254 -11.42 -14.29 10.07
CA ARG A 254 -11.06 -15.51 10.84
C ARG A 254 -11.61 -16.79 10.18
N ASN A 255 -12.63 -16.66 9.32
CA ASN A 255 -12.96 -17.66 8.31
C ASN A 255 -12.14 -17.37 7.04
N SER A 256 -11.19 -18.24 6.72
CA SER A 256 -10.26 -18.11 5.58
C SER A 256 -10.93 -17.81 4.22
N PHE A 257 -12.22 -18.14 4.08
CA PHE A 257 -13.00 -17.98 2.87
C PHE A 257 -13.13 -16.52 2.38
N ILE A 258 -13.19 -15.54 3.29
CA ILE A 258 -13.51 -14.15 2.92
C ILE A 258 -12.26 -13.37 2.48
N LEU A 259 -11.10 -13.66 3.07
CA LEU A 259 -9.81 -13.13 2.61
C LEU A 259 -9.49 -13.56 1.18
N ASN A 260 -9.81 -14.82 0.84
CA ASN A 260 -9.76 -15.27 -0.55
C ASN A 260 -10.71 -14.42 -1.40
N SER A 261 -11.98 -14.25 -1.00
CA SER A 261 -12.95 -13.49 -1.81
C SER A 261 -12.49 -12.06 -2.14
N TYR A 262 -11.82 -11.35 -1.22
CA TYR A 262 -11.34 -9.99 -1.47
C TYR A 262 -10.16 -9.96 -2.45
N LYS A 263 -9.18 -10.86 -2.27
CA LYS A 263 -8.08 -11.05 -3.24
C LYS A 263 -8.61 -11.33 -4.63
N TYR A 264 -9.56 -12.26 -4.71
CA TYR A 264 -10.24 -12.58 -5.96
C TYR A 264 -10.91 -11.34 -6.53
N LYS A 265 -11.61 -10.51 -5.74
CA LYS A 265 -12.28 -9.30 -6.24
C LYS A 265 -11.30 -8.26 -6.81
N ILE A 266 -10.26 -7.87 -6.09
CA ILE A 266 -9.29 -6.86 -6.59
C ILE A 266 -8.60 -7.39 -7.84
N PHE A 267 -8.15 -8.65 -7.79
CA PHE A 267 -7.54 -9.29 -8.95
C PHE A 267 -8.50 -9.34 -10.14
N LEU A 268 -9.76 -9.75 -9.92
CA LEU A 268 -10.77 -9.82 -10.96
C LEU A 268 -11.02 -8.45 -11.57
N ARG A 269 -11.09 -7.37 -10.78
CA ARG A 269 -11.23 -6.00 -11.30
C ARG A 269 -10.03 -5.57 -12.11
N ALA A 270 -8.82 -5.77 -11.61
CA ALA A 270 -7.61 -5.46 -12.35
C ALA A 270 -7.57 -6.23 -13.68
N LYS A 271 -7.87 -7.53 -13.63
CA LYS A 271 -7.96 -8.38 -14.82
C LYS A 271 -9.05 -7.90 -15.78
N ASP A 272 -10.27 -7.65 -15.31
CA ASP A 272 -11.41 -7.20 -16.11
C ASP A 272 -11.10 -5.85 -16.77
N PHE A 273 -10.43 -4.96 -16.04
CA PHE A 273 -9.91 -3.70 -16.55
C PHE A 273 -8.86 -3.90 -17.66
N LEU A 274 -7.85 -4.76 -17.45
CA LEU A 274 -6.82 -5.05 -18.45
C LEU A 274 -7.38 -5.77 -19.69
N ILE A 275 -8.40 -6.61 -19.52
CA ILE A 275 -9.12 -7.28 -20.62
C ILE A 275 -9.96 -6.26 -21.39
N SER A 276 -10.71 -5.41 -20.71
CA SER A 276 -11.58 -4.40 -21.35
C SER A 276 -10.77 -3.42 -22.20
N ASN A 277 -9.51 -3.19 -21.83
CA ASN A 277 -8.57 -2.35 -22.57
C ASN A 277 -7.69 -3.15 -23.57
N ASN A 278 -7.89 -4.46 -23.72
CA ASN A 278 -7.13 -5.34 -24.62
C ASN A 278 -5.60 -5.30 -24.42
N ILE A 279 -5.14 -5.05 -23.19
CA ILE A 279 -3.71 -4.91 -22.86
C ILE A 279 -3.15 -6.09 -22.06
N LEU A 280 -4.02 -6.95 -21.53
CA LEU A 280 -3.62 -8.07 -20.69
C LEU A 280 -2.60 -9.00 -21.39
N ASN A 281 -2.77 -9.24 -22.68
CA ASN A 281 -1.93 -10.16 -23.46
C ASN A 281 -0.50 -9.65 -23.68
N ASN A 282 -0.22 -8.40 -23.34
CA ASN A 282 1.12 -7.86 -23.49
C ASN A 282 2.02 -8.22 -22.29
N PHE A 283 1.42 -8.56 -21.14
CA PHE A 283 2.17 -8.81 -19.92
C PHE A 283 2.35 -10.29 -19.64
N SER A 284 3.57 -10.67 -19.29
CA SER A 284 3.89 -12.01 -18.80
C SER A 284 3.54 -12.18 -17.33
N HIS A 285 3.63 -11.10 -16.56
CA HIS A 285 3.42 -11.08 -15.11
C HIS A 285 2.76 -9.78 -14.69
N ILE A 286 1.92 -9.86 -13.65
CA ILE A 286 1.42 -8.70 -12.94
C ILE A 286 1.89 -8.78 -11.49
N ILE A 287 2.41 -7.69 -10.95
CA ILE A 287 2.94 -7.57 -9.60
C ILE A 287 2.06 -6.59 -8.81
N PHE A 288 1.41 -7.09 -7.75
CA PHE A 288 0.47 -6.34 -6.90
C PHE A 288 1.04 -6.07 -5.51
N GLY A 289 0.96 -4.85 -4.99
CA GLY A 289 1.34 -4.51 -3.62
C GLY A 289 0.31 -4.91 -2.55
N HIS A 290 -0.91 -4.40 -2.66
CA HIS A 290 -1.95 -4.24 -1.63
C HIS A 290 -2.50 -5.50 -0.89
N THR A 291 -2.07 -6.73 -1.21
CA THR A 291 -2.77 -7.93 -0.70
C THR A 291 -2.28 -8.45 0.66
N HIS A 292 -1.27 -7.80 1.25
CA HIS A 292 -0.58 -8.16 2.50
C HIS A 292 -0.05 -9.61 2.58
N ILE A 293 -0.14 -10.39 1.50
CA ILE A 293 0.12 -11.84 1.51
C ILE A 293 1.13 -12.16 0.43
N PRO A 294 2.39 -12.47 0.80
CA PRO A 294 3.44 -12.75 -0.17
C PRO A 294 3.15 -14.06 -0.90
N GLY A 295 3.35 -14.07 -2.22
CA GLY A 295 3.43 -15.31 -2.98
C GLY A 295 2.97 -15.22 -4.43
N PHE A 296 3.09 -16.35 -5.11
CA PHE A 296 2.60 -16.52 -6.47
C PHE A 296 1.16 -17.04 -6.45
N TYR A 297 0.33 -16.41 -7.27
CA TYR A 297 -1.00 -16.88 -7.55
C TYR A 297 -1.11 -17.15 -9.04
N LYS A 298 -1.45 -18.39 -9.38
CA LYS A 298 -1.90 -18.75 -10.72
C LYS A 298 -3.43 -18.82 -10.65
N PRO A 299 -4.15 -17.91 -11.30
CA PRO A 299 -5.60 -17.97 -11.30
C PRO A 299 -6.07 -19.32 -11.84
N LEU A 300 -6.86 -20.05 -11.06
CA LEU A 300 -7.45 -21.35 -11.44
C LEU A 300 -8.53 -21.24 -12.54
N LEU A 301 -8.78 -20.04 -13.07
CA LEU A 301 -9.86 -19.80 -14.01
C LEU A 301 -9.39 -20.08 -15.44
N SER A 302 -9.65 -21.30 -15.91
CA SER A 302 -9.67 -21.63 -17.32
C SER A 302 -10.92 -21.00 -17.96
N ILE A 303 -10.85 -19.72 -18.30
CA ILE A 303 -11.75 -19.22 -19.34
C ILE A 303 -11.24 -19.84 -20.64
N VAL A 304 -12.13 -20.51 -21.37
CA VAL A 304 -11.81 -21.09 -22.69
C VAL A 304 -11.19 -19.98 -23.53
N ASN A 305 -9.91 -20.14 -23.90
CA ASN A 305 -9.06 -19.21 -24.68
C ASN A 305 -8.41 -18.02 -23.95
N ALA A 306 -8.47 -17.89 -22.63
CA ALA A 306 -7.65 -16.90 -21.91
C ALA A 306 -6.29 -17.49 -21.52
N PRO A 307 -5.15 -16.84 -21.82
CA PRO A 307 -3.85 -17.30 -21.37
C PRO A 307 -3.80 -17.32 -19.82
N ILE A 308 -3.26 -18.41 -19.25
CA ILE A 308 -2.98 -18.48 -17.81
C ILE A 308 -1.71 -17.67 -17.56
N PHE A 309 -1.85 -16.47 -16.98
CA PHE A 309 -0.71 -15.64 -16.62
C PHE A 309 -0.41 -15.72 -15.11
N PRO A 310 0.87 -15.84 -14.72
CA PRO A 310 1.27 -15.77 -13.31
C PRO A 310 1.07 -14.35 -12.75
N VAL A 311 0.50 -14.29 -11.54
CA VAL A 311 0.35 -13.05 -10.78
C VAL A 311 1.18 -13.17 -9.52
N LEU A 312 2.07 -12.20 -9.32
CA LEU A 312 2.80 -12.07 -8.08
C LEU A 312 2.02 -11.14 -7.17
N PHE A 313 1.62 -11.65 -6.01
CA PHE A 313 0.96 -10.88 -4.99
C PHE A 313 1.93 -10.61 -3.85
N ASN A 314 2.04 -9.33 -3.52
CA ASN A 314 2.74 -8.73 -2.40
C ASN A 314 4.24 -9.08 -2.32
N THR A 315 5.07 -8.05 -2.27
CA THR A 315 6.52 -8.21 -2.20
C THR A 315 7.07 -8.05 -0.80
N GLY A 316 6.23 -7.73 0.20
CA GLY A 316 6.52 -7.68 1.65
C GLY A 316 5.40 -6.91 2.40
N THR A 317 5.03 -7.37 3.62
CA THR A 317 4.27 -6.55 4.59
C THR A 317 5.17 -6.26 5.78
N TRP A 318 5.26 -4.98 6.18
CA TRP A 318 6.04 -4.55 7.33
C TRP A 318 5.15 -4.21 8.52
N GLN A 319 3.93 -4.78 8.56
CA GLN A 319 3.00 -4.62 9.67
C GLN A 319 3.08 -5.78 10.69
N GLN A 320 2.92 -5.44 11.97
CA GLN A 320 2.86 -6.35 13.12
C GLN A 320 1.58 -7.18 13.08
N GLY A 321 1.68 -8.45 13.46
CA GLY A 321 0.54 -9.38 13.49
C GLY A 321 0.09 -9.89 12.11
N GLU A 322 0.84 -9.56 11.06
CA GLU A 322 0.68 -10.12 9.71
C GLU A 322 1.79 -11.15 9.41
N TYR A 323 2.24 -11.23 8.16
CA TYR A 323 3.30 -12.14 7.71
C TYR A 323 4.68 -11.56 8.04
N SER A 324 5.72 -12.40 8.01
CA SER A 324 7.10 -11.88 8.03
C SER A 324 7.34 -11.03 6.77
N PRO A 325 8.16 -9.97 6.86
CA PRO A 325 8.50 -9.17 5.69
C PRO A 325 9.26 -10.02 4.67
N TYR A 326 8.93 -9.82 3.40
CA TYR A 326 9.64 -10.37 2.25
C TYR A 326 10.17 -9.22 1.39
N ILE A 327 11.06 -9.56 0.47
CA ILE A 327 11.46 -8.71 -0.65
C ILE A 327 11.39 -9.54 -1.93
N THR A 328 11.08 -8.88 -3.04
CA THR A 328 11.15 -9.53 -4.36
C THR A 328 12.29 -8.94 -5.18
N ARG A 329 13.12 -9.81 -5.75
CA ARG A 329 14.14 -9.45 -6.74
C ARG A 329 13.71 -9.92 -8.13
N LEU A 330 13.77 -9.02 -9.10
CA LEU A 330 13.65 -9.33 -10.52
C LEU A 330 15.03 -9.23 -11.15
N SER A 331 15.45 -10.30 -11.82
CA SER A 331 16.76 -10.42 -12.44
C SER A 331 16.65 -11.10 -13.80
N ALA A 332 17.41 -10.63 -14.78
CA ALA A 332 17.39 -11.18 -16.13
C ALA A 332 17.87 -12.63 -16.17
N THR A 333 18.74 -13.01 -15.21
CA THR A 333 19.38 -14.32 -15.14
C THR A 333 18.61 -15.30 -14.28
N SER A 334 18.09 -14.84 -13.13
CA SER A 334 17.44 -15.69 -12.13
C SER A 334 15.92 -15.54 -12.06
N GLY A 335 15.33 -14.66 -12.89
CA GLY A 335 13.88 -14.44 -12.93
C GLY A 335 13.35 -13.73 -11.68
N ILE A 336 12.19 -14.16 -11.20
CA ILE A 336 11.54 -13.62 -10.00
C ILE A 336 11.94 -14.45 -8.78
N ASN A 337 12.57 -13.82 -7.79
CA ASN A 337 12.95 -14.46 -6.54
C ASN A 337 12.35 -13.71 -5.35
N ILE A 338 11.72 -14.43 -4.43
CA ILE A 338 11.10 -13.88 -3.22
C ILE A 338 11.90 -14.37 -2.02
N TYR A 339 12.43 -13.44 -1.22
CA TYR A 339 13.27 -13.76 -0.07
C TYR A 339 12.63 -13.26 1.22
N PRO A 340 12.62 -14.06 2.30
CA PRO A 340 12.29 -13.53 3.61
C PRO A 340 13.37 -12.52 4.02
N VAL A 341 12.94 -11.40 4.60
CA VAL A 341 13.88 -10.43 5.17
C VAL A 341 14.42 -11.05 6.47
N LYS A 342 15.71 -11.35 6.47
CA LYS A 342 16.44 -11.71 7.70
C LYS A 342 16.92 -10.41 8.32
N VAL A 343 16.26 -10.02 9.41
CA VAL A 343 16.56 -8.83 10.20
C VAL A 343 17.50 -9.20 11.34
#